data_AF-A0A939G1U3-F1
#
_entry.id   AF-A0A939G1U3-F1
#
_cell.length_a   1.000
_cell.length_b   1.000
_cell.length_c   1.000
_cell.angle_alpha   90.00
_cell.angle_beta   90.00
_cell.angle_gamma   90.00
#
_symmetry.space_group_name_H-M   'P 1'
#
loop_
_entity.id
_entity.type
_entity.pdbx_description
1 polymer ?
#
loop_
_entity_poly.entity_id
_entity_poly.type
_entity_poly.pdbx_seq_one_letter_code
_entity_poly.pdbx_strand_id
1 'polypeptide(L)'
;MLDDIVYYFDKNFLRLRNLMALYSTLTTGRGRKSSYHLDLLRSTTVLAHSTLEDYLRSVLMWKLPSMADSTKLNQVPLVGMSLTGNRETKFKLGDLVAYRGKTVDEVIEASIVEYLGMMSFNNTTDIVSAMRSIGVEVTEPMRDCFPLLDEMIKRRHNIVHRADRDGSRRIGSGNHAYKSISLIKVKSWINEIDKFVNEVNGHLRQTSTQTR
;
A
#
# COMPACT_ATOMS: atom_id res chain seq x y z
N MET A 1 -8.96 6.29 16.33
CA MET A 1 -8.39 6.43 14.98
C MET A 1 -7.21 5.51 14.74
N LEU A 2 -6.04 5.69 15.38
CA LEU A 2 -4.91 4.77 15.15
C LEU A 2 -5.29 3.32 15.49
N ASP A 3 -6.00 3.09 16.60
CA ASP A 3 -6.46 1.75 16.98
C ASP A 3 -7.42 1.15 15.95
N ASP A 4 -8.27 1.97 15.31
CA ASP A 4 -9.17 1.51 14.24
C ASP A 4 -8.37 1.12 12.99
N ILE A 5 -7.35 1.93 12.63
CA ILE A 5 -6.43 1.64 11.51
C ILE A 5 -5.69 0.32 11.75
N VAL A 6 -5.17 0.14 12.97
CA VAL A 6 -4.48 -1.10 13.38
C VAL A 6 -5.45 -2.29 13.35
N TYR A 7 -6.68 -2.11 13.81
CA TYR A 7 -7.70 -3.16 13.77
C TYR A 7 -8.01 -3.64 12.34
N TYR A 8 -8.15 -2.72 11.38
CA TYR A 8 -8.36 -3.10 9.98
C TYR A 8 -7.11 -3.73 9.36
N PHE A 9 -5.92 -3.22 9.69
CA PHE A 9 -4.66 -3.84 9.29
C PHE A 9 -4.57 -5.28 9.80
N ASP A 10 -4.83 -5.53 11.09
CA ASP A 10 -4.76 -6.86 11.70
C ASP A 10 -5.73 -7.85 11.03
N LYS A 11 -6.95 -7.40 10.71
CA LYS A 11 -7.90 -8.21 9.93
C LYS A 11 -7.35 -8.59 8.56
N ASN A 12 -6.78 -7.63 7.84
CA ASN A 12 -6.18 -7.89 6.53
C ASN A 12 -4.94 -8.79 6.66
N PHE A 13 -4.15 -8.63 7.71
CA PHE A 13 -2.99 -9.44 8.01
C PHE A 13 -3.37 -10.90 8.33
N LEU A 14 -4.45 -11.11 9.07
CA LEU A 14 -5.01 -12.44 9.32
C LEU A 14 -5.45 -13.14 8.03
N ARG A 15 -6.01 -12.39 7.05
CA ARG A 15 -6.33 -12.93 5.73
C ARG A 15 -5.07 -13.43 5.00
N LEU A 16 -3.95 -12.69 5.09
CA LEU A 16 -2.66 -13.13 4.54
C LEU A 16 -2.19 -14.43 5.19
N ARG A 17 -2.20 -14.49 6.53
CA ARG A 17 -1.83 -15.70 7.28
C ARG A 17 -2.69 -16.90 6.90
N ASN A 18 -4.00 -16.69 6.72
CA ASN A 18 -4.92 -17.74 6.29
C ASN A 18 -4.58 -18.28 4.90
N LEU A 19 -4.30 -17.41 3.91
CA LEU A 19 -3.89 -17.85 2.57
C LEU A 19 -2.57 -18.64 2.58
N MET A 20 -1.62 -18.25 3.43
CA MET A 20 -0.35 -18.96 3.60
C MET A 20 -0.55 -20.35 4.25
N ALA A 21 -1.46 -20.44 5.22
CA ALA A 21 -1.86 -21.71 5.83
C ALA A 21 -2.55 -22.62 4.80
N LEU A 22 -3.51 -22.08 4.04
CA LEU A 22 -4.19 -22.80 2.96
C LEU A 22 -3.21 -23.35 1.93
N TYR A 23 -2.24 -22.54 1.47
CA TYR A 23 -1.19 -23.02 0.57
C TYR A 23 -0.43 -24.20 1.16
N SER A 24 -0.08 -24.12 2.44
CA SER A 24 0.67 -25.18 3.13
C SER A 24 -0.15 -26.47 3.22
N THR A 25 -1.47 -26.38 3.42
CA THR A 25 -2.36 -27.55 3.45
C THR A 25 -2.58 -28.17 2.07
N LEU A 26 -2.70 -27.35 1.03
CA LEU A 26 -2.95 -27.82 -0.34
C LEU A 26 -1.71 -28.41 -1.00
N THR A 27 -0.52 -28.05 -0.54
CA THR A 27 0.75 -28.42 -1.19
C THR A 27 1.57 -29.42 -0.37
N THR A 28 1.09 -30.67 -0.28
CA THR A 28 1.83 -31.76 0.37
C THR A 28 2.94 -32.35 -0.54
N GLY A 29 3.95 -33.00 0.05
CA GLY A 29 5.01 -33.73 -0.67
C GLY A 29 6.26 -32.91 -1.08
N ARG A 30 7.37 -33.61 -1.34
CA ARG A 30 8.66 -33.03 -1.80
C ARG A 30 8.64 -32.80 -3.32
N GLY A 31 9.29 -31.72 -3.78
CA GLY A 31 9.44 -31.41 -5.20
C GLY A 31 8.83 -30.06 -5.63
N ARG A 32 9.07 -29.69 -6.89
CA ARG A 32 8.61 -28.44 -7.48
C ARG A 32 7.08 -28.46 -7.64
N LYS A 33 6.39 -27.45 -7.10
CA LYS A 33 4.94 -27.31 -7.25
C LYS A 33 4.59 -26.78 -8.64
N SER A 34 3.43 -27.19 -9.17
CA SER A 34 2.94 -26.69 -10.45
C SER A 34 2.60 -25.20 -10.37
N SER A 35 2.53 -24.53 -11.52
CA SER A 35 2.21 -23.09 -11.60
C SER A 35 0.90 -22.75 -10.90
N TYR A 36 -0.14 -23.58 -11.06
CA TYR A 36 -1.46 -23.40 -10.46
C TYR A 36 -1.43 -23.36 -8.92
N HIS A 37 -0.64 -24.23 -8.29
CA HIS A 37 -0.49 -24.18 -6.82
C HIS A 37 0.21 -22.89 -6.37
N LEU A 38 1.14 -22.38 -7.18
CA LEU A 38 1.85 -21.13 -6.90
C LEU A 38 0.99 -19.89 -7.12
N ASP A 39 -0.16 -19.99 -7.81
CA ASP A 39 -1.07 -18.85 -8.02
C ASP A 39 -1.73 -18.38 -6.73
N LEU A 40 -1.87 -19.27 -5.74
CA LEU A 40 -2.27 -18.87 -4.39
C LEU A 40 -1.21 -17.95 -3.77
N LEU A 41 0.09 -18.24 -3.93
CA LEU A 41 1.16 -17.36 -3.44
C LEU A 41 1.22 -16.03 -4.21
N ARG A 42 0.95 -16.05 -5.52
CA ARG A 42 0.86 -14.80 -6.32
C ARG A 42 -0.31 -13.94 -5.86
N SER A 43 -1.48 -14.54 -5.64
CA SER A 43 -2.66 -13.86 -5.11
C SER A 43 -2.40 -13.31 -3.72
N THR A 44 -1.73 -14.07 -2.84
CA THR A 44 -1.29 -13.59 -1.53
C THR A 44 -0.34 -12.41 -1.65
N THR A 45 0.55 -12.38 -2.63
CA THR A 45 1.47 -11.25 -2.87
C THR A 45 0.71 -9.98 -3.26
N VAL A 46 -0.31 -10.11 -4.10
CA VAL A 46 -1.19 -8.98 -4.46
C VAL A 46 -1.93 -8.46 -3.23
N LEU A 47 -2.55 -9.36 -2.44
CA LEU A 47 -3.23 -8.97 -1.21
C LEU A 47 -2.25 -8.35 -0.20
N ALA A 48 -1.02 -8.84 -0.10
CA ALA A 48 -0.02 -8.32 0.84
C ALA A 48 0.31 -6.86 0.52
N HIS A 49 0.48 -6.54 -0.77
CA HIS A 49 0.66 -5.16 -1.19
C HIS A 49 -0.59 -4.31 -0.91
N SER A 50 -1.79 -4.79 -1.25
CA SER A 50 -3.03 -4.06 -0.94
C SER A 50 -3.22 -3.81 0.55
N THR A 51 -2.83 -4.76 1.43
CA THR A 51 -2.85 -4.58 2.88
C THR A 51 -1.93 -3.45 3.33
N LEU A 52 -0.71 -3.37 2.78
CA LEU A 52 0.23 -2.28 3.06
C LEU A 52 -0.33 -0.93 2.56
N GLU A 53 -0.84 -0.88 1.34
CA GLU A 53 -1.42 0.35 0.78
C GLU A 53 -2.62 0.84 1.58
N ASP A 54 -3.48 -0.07 2.02
CA ASP A 54 -4.66 0.26 2.81
C ASP A 54 -4.30 0.86 4.16
N TYR A 55 -3.31 0.28 4.84
CA TYR A 55 -2.74 0.85 6.04
C TYR A 55 -2.16 2.25 5.79
N LEU A 56 -1.31 2.41 4.77
CA LEU A 56 -0.69 3.69 4.45
C LEU A 56 -1.73 4.77 4.10
N ARG A 57 -2.71 4.44 3.26
CA ARG A 57 -3.83 5.34 2.93
C ARG A 57 -4.59 5.76 4.17
N SER A 58 -4.89 4.82 5.07
CA SER A 58 -5.62 5.11 6.30
C SER A 58 -4.84 6.03 7.25
N VAL A 59 -3.52 5.81 7.39
CA VAL A 59 -2.64 6.70 8.16
C VAL A 59 -2.60 8.11 7.55
N LEU A 60 -2.50 8.21 6.23
CA LEU A 60 -2.51 9.49 5.53
C LEU A 60 -3.87 10.20 5.66
N MET A 61 -4.98 9.49 5.50
CA MET A 61 -6.33 10.04 5.69
C MET A 61 -6.50 10.63 7.09
N TRP A 62 -5.92 9.98 8.10
CA TRP A 62 -5.97 10.48 9.46
C TRP A 62 -5.10 11.73 9.69
N LYS A 63 -3.85 11.73 9.19
CA LYS A 63 -2.87 12.77 9.57
C LYS A 63 -2.84 13.96 8.61
N LEU A 64 -3.01 13.72 7.32
CA LEU A 64 -2.80 14.71 6.27
C LEU A 64 -3.72 15.94 6.40
N PRO A 65 -5.01 15.84 6.78
CA PRO A 65 -5.86 17.02 6.99
C PRO A 65 -5.31 18.00 8.04
N SER A 66 -4.63 17.48 9.07
CA SER A 66 -4.10 18.29 10.18
C SER A 66 -2.63 18.69 10.04
N MET A 67 -1.86 18.01 9.19
CA MET A 67 -0.40 18.14 9.11
C MET A 67 0.10 18.62 7.75
N ALA A 68 -0.74 18.59 6.71
CA ALA A 68 -0.32 19.05 5.38
C ALA A 68 -0.09 20.55 5.35
N ASP A 69 1.06 20.94 4.81
CA ASP A 69 1.30 22.33 4.44
C ASP A 69 0.59 22.69 3.12
N SER A 70 0.60 23.98 2.79
CA SER A 70 0.03 24.47 1.52
C SER A 70 0.68 23.80 0.30
N THR A 71 1.98 23.49 0.36
CA THR A 71 2.70 22.79 -0.71
C THR A 71 2.10 21.43 -1.01
N LYS A 72 1.75 20.66 0.02
CA LYS A 72 1.16 19.34 -0.14
C LYS A 72 -0.29 19.40 -0.57
N LEU A 73 -1.08 20.32 0.00
CA LEU A 73 -2.48 20.51 -0.39
C LEU A 73 -2.61 20.98 -1.85
N ASN A 74 -1.64 21.73 -2.38
CA ASN A 74 -1.59 22.12 -3.80
C ASN A 74 -1.46 20.93 -4.77
N GLN A 75 -1.18 19.71 -4.27
CA GLN A 75 -1.13 18.47 -5.06
C GLN A 75 -2.45 17.70 -5.02
N VAL A 76 -3.38 18.09 -4.15
CA VAL A 76 -4.68 17.43 -3.95
C VAL A 76 -5.71 18.15 -4.82
N PRO A 77 -6.31 17.48 -5.81
CA PRO A 77 -7.41 18.05 -6.59
C PRO A 77 -8.61 18.34 -5.69
N LEU A 78 -9.44 19.31 -6.06
CA LEU A 78 -10.75 19.49 -5.44
C LEU A 78 -11.58 18.20 -5.60
N VAL A 79 -12.28 17.78 -4.55
CA VAL A 79 -13.21 16.64 -4.57
C VAL A 79 -14.13 16.70 -5.81
N GLY A 80 -14.41 15.54 -6.40
CA GLY A 80 -15.17 15.39 -7.64
C GLY A 80 -14.38 15.62 -8.93
N MET A 81 -13.20 16.25 -8.86
CA MET A 81 -12.36 16.49 -10.04
C MET A 81 -11.37 15.35 -10.31
N SER A 82 -11.07 14.52 -9.31
CA SER A 82 -10.04 13.48 -9.40
C SER A 82 -10.35 12.41 -10.47
N LEU A 83 -11.63 12.23 -10.82
CA LEU A 83 -12.11 11.24 -11.80
C LEU A 83 -11.99 11.70 -13.26
N THR A 84 -11.75 12.99 -13.52
CA THR A 84 -11.74 13.53 -14.89
C THR A 84 -10.46 13.22 -15.68
N GLY A 85 -9.54 12.43 -15.11
CA GLY A 85 -8.26 12.07 -15.74
C GLY A 85 -7.25 13.22 -15.81
N ASN A 86 -7.70 14.46 -15.56
CA ASN A 86 -6.84 15.62 -15.43
C ASN A 86 -6.27 15.66 -14.01
N ARG A 87 -4.94 15.53 -13.91
CA ARG A 87 -4.16 15.87 -12.70
C ARG A 87 -4.14 17.38 -12.42
N GLU A 88 -5.12 18.12 -12.93
CA GLU A 88 -5.17 19.56 -12.77
C GLU A 88 -5.55 19.88 -11.33
N THR A 89 -4.60 20.40 -10.58
CA THR A 89 -4.80 20.85 -9.19
C THR A 89 -5.39 22.26 -9.14
N LYS A 90 -5.72 22.85 -10.29
CA LYS A 90 -6.30 24.19 -10.41
C LYS A 90 -7.81 24.06 -10.59
N PHE A 91 -8.58 24.69 -9.71
CA PHE A 91 -10.02 24.85 -9.85
C PHE A 91 -10.38 26.35 -9.84
N LYS A 92 -11.56 26.68 -10.37
CA LYS A 92 -12.13 28.03 -10.34
C LYS A 92 -13.08 28.14 -9.15
N LEU A 93 -13.29 29.36 -8.66
CA LEU A 93 -14.21 29.59 -7.53
C LEU A 93 -15.64 29.09 -7.79
N GLY A 94 -16.09 29.12 -9.05
CA GLY A 94 -17.39 28.57 -9.46
C GLY A 94 -17.53 27.06 -9.19
N ASP A 95 -16.44 26.30 -9.16
CA ASP A 95 -16.45 24.86 -8.89
C ASP A 95 -16.85 24.56 -7.43
N LEU A 96 -16.75 25.55 -6.53
CA LEU A 96 -17.18 25.42 -5.13
C LEU A 96 -18.71 25.53 -4.94
N VAL A 97 -19.48 25.87 -5.97
CA VAL A 97 -20.95 26.00 -5.85
C VAL A 97 -21.59 24.66 -5.43
N ALA A 98 -21.03 23.53 -5.86
CA ALA A 98 -21.48 22.19 -5.48
C ALA A 98 -21.30 21.87 -3.98
N TYR A 99 -20.50 22.67 -3.26
CA TYR A 99 -20.14 22.46 -1.86
C TYR A 99 -20.69 23.53 -0.92
N ARG A 100 -21.71 24.30 -1.37
CA ARG A 100 -22.38 25.29 -0.51
C ARG A 100 -22.91 24.65 0.78
N GLY A 101 -22.70 25.34 1.89
CA GLY A 101 -23.11 24.88 3.22
C GLY A 101 -22.10 23.96 3.91
N LYS A 102 -21.02 23.56 3.22
CA LYS A 102 -19.87 22.89 3.85
C LYS A 102 -18.85 23.88 4.38
N THR A 103 -18.13 23.49 5.42
CA THR A 103 -16.95 24.23 5.89
C THR A 103 -15.77 24.01 4.93
N VAL A 104 -14.77 24.89 5.00
CA VAL A 104 -13.53 24.72 4.24
C VAL A 104 -12.84 23.40 4.62
N ASP A 105 -12.83 23.07 5.91
CA ASP A 105 -12.21 21.83 6.42
C ASP A 105 -12.90 20.58 5.86
N GLU A 106 -14.23 20.56 5.79
CA GLU A 106 -15.00 19.45 5.20
C GLU A 106 -14.67 19.25 3.71
N VAL A 107 -14.46 20.34 2.97
CA VAL A 107 -14.08 20.27 1.55
C VAL A 107 -12.65 19.78 1.40
N ILE A 108 -11.73 20.24 2.25
CA ILE A 108 -10.33 19.77 2.26
C ILE A 108 -10.29 18.27 2.59
N GLU A 109 -10.95 17.84 3.65
CA GLU A 109 -10.99 16.44 4.07
C GLU A 109 -11.57 15.55 2.96
N ALA A 110 -12.71 15.92 2.39
CA ALA A 110 -13.31 15.17 1.28
C ALA A 110 -12.38 15.05 0.06
N SER A 111 -11.65 16.12 -0.25
CA SER A 111 -10.68 16.16 -1.36
C SER A 111 -9.50 15.23 -1.10
N ILE A 112 -8.97 15.24 0.13
CA ILE A 112 -7.89 14.34 0.56
C ILE A 112 -8.34 12.89 0.50
N VAL A 113 -9.53 12.56 1.00
CA VAL A 113 -10.07 11.20 1.00
C VAL A 113 -10.21 10.67 -0.42
N GLU A 114 -10.77 11.47 -1.35
CA GLU A 114 -10.91 11.06 -2.74
C GLU A 114 -9.53 10.87 -3.42
N TYR A 115 -8.61 11.81 -3.23
CA TYR A 115 -7.26 11.74 -3.78
C TYR A 115 -6.51 10.49 -3.29
N LEU A 116 -6.54 10.22 -1.97
CA LEU A 116 -5.89 9.06 -1.38
C LEU A 116 -6.53 7.75 -1.81
N GLY A 117 -7.84 7.73 -2.08
CA GLY A 117 -8.56 6.55 -2.59
C GLY A 117 -8.03 6.03 -3.93
N MET A 118 -7.39 6.89 -4.73
CA MET A 118 -6.78 6.52 -6.01
C MET A 118 -5.25 6.38 -5.96
N MET A 119 -4.64 6.67 -4.81
CA MET A 119 -3.19 6.64 -4.64
C MET A 119 -2.68 5.20 -4.52
N SER A 120 -1.63 4.88 -5.29
CA SER A 120 -0.91 3.60 -5.26
C SER A 120 0.55 3.85 -4.88
N PHE A 121 1.15 2.92 -4.13
CA PHE A 121 2.54 2.97 -3.69
C PHE A 121 3.36 2.00 -4.52
N ASN A 122 4.11 2.54 -5.48
CA ASN A 122 4.76 1.75 -6.53
C ASN A 122 6.20 1.35 -6.18
N ASN A 123 6.75 1.95 -5.12
CA ASN A 123 8.08 1.68 -4.57
C ASN A 123 8.19 2.30 -3.16
N THR A 124 9.29 2.02 -2.46
CA THR A 124 9.53 2.56 -1.11
C THR A 124 9.83 4.06 -1.08
N THR A 125 10.25 4.67 -2.19
CA THR A 125 10.39 6.14 -2.28
C THR A 125 9.03 6.84 -2.21
N ASP A 126 8.00 6.25 -2.81
CA ASP A 126 6.62 6.74 -2.69
C ASP A 126 6.16 6.70 -1.22
N ILE A 127 6.50 5.62 -0.50
CA ILE A 127 6.20 5.45 0.93
C ILE A 127 6.94 6.52 1.76
N VAL A 128 8.23 6.73 1.52
CA VAL A 128 9.04 7.75 2.22
C VAL A 128 8.45 9.14 2.01
N SER A 129 8.12 9.51 0.77
CA SER A 129 7.50 10.81 0.46
C SER A 129 6.15 10.99 1.14
N ALA A 130 5.35 9.92 1.24
CA ALA A 130 4.08 9.94 1.94
C ALA A 130 4.25 10.12 3.45
N MET A 131 5.15 9.37 4.10
CA MET A 131 5.42 9.51 5.54
C MET A 131 5.92 10.91 5.88
N ARG A 132 6.84 11.47 5.09
CA ARG A 132 7.32 12.84 5.28
C ARG A 132 6.23 13.88 5.14
N SER A 133 5.26 13.66 4.25
CA SER A 133 4.13 14.59 4.07
C SER A 133 3.19 14.70 5.27
N ILE A 134 3.31 13.78 6.23
CA ILE A 134 2.60 13.80 7.51
C ILE A 134 3.56 13.97 8.69
N GLY A 135 4.77 14.49 8.44
CA GLY A 135 5.77 14.78 9.47
C GLY A 135 6.39 13.54 10.13
N VAL A 136 6.24 12.35 9.51
CA VAL A 136 6.86 11.11 10.01
C VAL A 136 8.23 10.95 9.36
N GLU A 137 9.28 11.04 10.17
CA GLU A 137 10.64 10.77 9.73
C GLU A 137 10.91 9.27 9.62
N VAL A 138 11.54 8.88 8.53
CA VAL A 138 11.81 7.46 8.24
C VAL A 138 13.08 7.02 8.97
N THR A 139 12.87 6.25 10.04
CA THR A 139 13.92 5.70 10.91
C THR A 139 14.71 4.57 10.25
N GLU A 140 15.85 4.20 10.82
CA GLU A 140 16.67 3.08 10.34
C GLU A 140 15.91 1.73 10.35
N PRO A 141 15.18 1.34 11.43
CA PRO A 141 14.35 0.13 11.40
C PRO A 141 13.31 0.09 10.27
N MET A 142 12.71 1.23 9.92
CA MET A 142 11.81 1.31 8.78
C MET A 142 12.54 1.08 7.46
N ARG A 143 13.75 1.63 7.30
CA ARG A 143 14.57 1.48 6.09
C ARG A 143 15.03 0.05 5.87
N ASP A 144 15.31 -0.68 6.95
CA ASP A 144 15.72 -2.08 6.87
C ASP A 144 14.66 -2.98 6.21
N CYS A 145 13.39 -2.59 6.30
CA CYS A 145 12.28 -3.29 5.65
C CYS A 145 12.24 -3.05 4.12
N PHE A 146 12.79 -1.93 3.63
CA PHE A 146 12.60 -1.44 2.25
C PHE A 146 13.08 -2.40 1.16
N PRO A 147 14.23 -3.07 1.25
CA PRO A 147 14.69 -3.96 0.19
C PRO A 147 13.67 -5.05 -0.16
N LEU A 148 13.06 -5.67 0.86
CA LEU A 148 12.08 -6.73 0.68
C LEU A 148 10.69 -6.18 0.33
N LEU A 149 10.31 -5.01 0.84
CA LEU A 149 9.08 -4.33 0.42
C LEU A 149 9.13 -3.94 -1.06
N ASP A 150 10.23 -3.34 -1.53
CA ASP A 150 10.40 -3.00 -2.95
C ASP A 150 10.36 -4.22 -3.85
N GLU A 151 10.95 -5.34 -3.41
CA GLU A 151 10.87 -6.59 -4.14
C GLU A 151 9.42 -7.09 -4.24
N MET A 152 8.68 -7.08 -3.14
CA MET A 152 7.27 -7.46 -3.12
C MET A 152 6.44 -6.56 -4.04
N ILE A 153 6.64 -5.24 -3.98
CA ILE A 153 5.93 -4.27 -4.81
C ILE A 153 6.23 -4.53 -6.29
N LYS A 154 7.50 -4.71 -6.66
CA LYS A 154 7.91 -5.07 -8.03
C LYS A 154 7.30 -6.40 -8.48
N ARG A 155 7.23 -7.39 -7.58
CA ARG A 155 6.57 -8.67 -7.85
C ARG A 155 5.09 -8.49 -8.14
N ARG A 156 4.37 -7.71 -7.32
CA ARG A 156 2.95 -7.38 -7.52
C ARG A 156 2.70 -6.74 -8.87
N HIS A 157 3.52 -5.77 -9.29
CA HIS A 157 3.42 -5.17 -10.63
C HIS A 157 3.57 -6.21 -11.74
N ASN A 158 4.51 -7.15 -11.62
CA ASN A 158 4.69 -8.20 -12.61
C ASN A 158 3.48 -9.16 -12.63
N ILE A 159 2.94 -9.52 -11.47
CA ILE A 159 1.76 -10.39 -11.35
C ILE A 159 0.55 -9.72 -12.02
N VAL A 160 0.25 -8.49 -11.64
CA VAL A 160 -0.97 -7.78 -12.09
C VAL A 160 -0.89 -7.38 -13.57
N HIS A 161 0.25 -6.89 -14.05
CA HIS A 161 0.36 -6.36 -15.42
C HIS A 161 0.85 -7.38 -16.45
N ARG A 162 1.52 -8.45 -16.01
CA ARG A 162 2.14 -9.43 -16.92
C ARG A 162 1.77 -10.88 -16.61
N ALA A 163 0.75 -11.12 -15.78
CA ALA A 163 0.37 -12.45 -15.30
C ALA A 163 1.58 -13.24 -14.75
N ASP A 164 2.51 -12.51 -14.17
CA ASP A 164 3.76 -13.00 -13.62
C ASP A 164 4.73 -13.70 -14.60
N ARG A 165 4.58 -13.44 -15.90
CA ARG A 165 5.44 -14.06 -16.92
C ARG A 165 6.89 -13.64 -16.78
N ASP A 166 7.80 -14.57 -17.06
CA ASP A 166 9.21 -14.23 -17.22
C ASP A 166 9.40 -13.62 -18.61
N GLY A 167 10.11 -12.49 -18.72
CA GLY A 167 10.16 -11.68 -19.94
C GLY A 167 10.88 -12.34 -21.12
N SER A 168 11.36 -13.57 -20.97
CA SER A 168 12.04 -14.34 -22.00
C SER A 168 11.02 -14.94 -22.98
N ARG A 169 11.00 -14.41 -24.21
CA ARG A 169 10.24 -14.98 -25.34
C ARG A 169 10.62 -16.42 -25.73
N ARG A 170 11.67 -16.98 -25.11
CA ARG A 170 12.13 -18.33 -25.38
C ARG A 170 11.54 -19.26 -24.33
N ILE A 171 10.51 -20.00 -24.72
CA ILE A 171 10.08 -21.21 -24.02
C ILE A 171 11.25 -22.20 -24.15
N GLY A 172 12.21 -22.15 -23.24
CA GLY A 172 13.21 -23.19 -23.10
C GLY A 172 12.52 -24.53 -22.77
N SER A 173 13.22 -25.65 -22.93
CA SER A 173 12.71 -27.03 -22.82
C SER A 173 12.11 -27.45 -21.47
N GLY A 174 11.82 -26.49 -20.57
CA GLY A 174 11.30 -26.72 -19.21
C GLY A 174 10.04 -25.92 -18.83
N ASN A 175 9.28 -25.35 -19.78
CA ASN A 175 8.03 -24.61 -19.50
C ASN A 175 8.17 -23.49 -18.44
N HIS A 176 9.25 -22.71 -18.48
CA HIS A 176 9.47 -21.57 -17.59
C HIS A 176 8.73 -20.30 -18.05
N ALA A 177 7.41 -20.39 -18.24
CA ALA A 177 6.61 -19.24 -18.65
C ALA A 177 6.43 -18.20 -17.53
N TYR A 178 6.58 -18.60 -16.27
CA TYR A 178 6.33 -17.78 -15.08
C TYR A 178 7.53 -17.73 -14.15
N LYS A 179 7.72 -16.58 -13.51
CA LYS A 179 8.76 -16.41 -12.50
C LYS A 179 8.50 -17.29 -11.28
N SER A 180 9.57 -17.79 -10.67
CA SER A 180 9.49 -18.61 -9.46
C SER A 180 8.97 -17.81 -8.27
N ILE A 181 8.29 -18.48 -7.35
CA ILE A 181 7.82 -17.93 -6.08
C ILE A 181 7.80 -19.06 -5.07
N SER A 182 8.11 -18.77 -3.80
CA SER A 182 8.14 -19.76 -2.74
C SER A 182 7.39 -19.26 -1.51
N LEU A 183 6.89 -20.19 -0.72
CA LEU A 183 6.22 -19.89 0.54
C LEU A 183 7.13 -19.07 1.48
N ILE A 184 8.41 -19.47 1.57
CA ILE A 184 9.41 -18.77 2.39
C ILE A 184 9.51 -17.32 1.95
N LYS A 185 9.58 -17.07 0.64
CA LYS A 185 9.73 -15.73 0.10
C LYS A 185 8.52 -14.83 0.40
N VAL A 186 7.31 -15.33 0.19
CA VAL A 186 6.09 -14.58 0.49
C VAL A 186 5.96 -14.34 2.00
N LYS A 187 6.34 -15.31 2.83
CA LYS A 187 6.38 -15.16 4.28
C LYS A 187 7.35 -14.06 4.71
N SER A 188 8.53 -13.97 4.11
CA SER A 188 9.47 -12.88 4.36
C SER A 188 8.84 -11.52 4.04
N TRP A 189 8.18 -11.36 2.89
CA TRP A 189 7.51 -10.09 2.54
C TRP A 189 6.41 -9.71 3.55
N ILE A 190 5.57 -10.67 3.94
CA ILE A 190 4.51 -10.46 4.94
C ILE A 190 5.11 -10.03 6.28
N ASN A 191 6.19 -10.66 6.72
CA ASN A 191 6.87 -10.30 7.97
C ASN A 191 7.45 -8.88 7.92
N GLU A 192 8.00 -8.44 6.78
CA GLU A 192 8.51 -7.07 6.65
C GLU A 192 7.38 -6.02 6.62
N ILE A 193 6.20 -6.35 6.11
CA ILE A 193 5.02 -5.48 6.26
C ILE A 193 4.69 -5.31 7.75
N ASP A 194 4.60 -6.41 8.49
CA ASP A 194 4.28 -6.39 9.93
C ASP A 194 5.28 -5.53 10.71
N LYS A 195 6.58 -5.78 10.51
CA LYS A 195 7.66 -4.98 11.13
C LYS A 195 7.53 -3.51 10.79
N PHE A 196 7.43 -3.17 9.50
CA PHE A 196 7.32 -1.78 9.06
C PHE A 196 6.11 -1.07 9.68
N VAL A 197 4.94 -1.73 9.71
CA VAL A 197 3.73 -1.18 10.31
C VAL A 197 3.90 -0.99 11.82
N ASN A 198 4.53 -1.92 12.52
CA ASN A 198 4.82 -1.79 13.95
C ASN A 198 5.76 -0.60 14.24
N GLU A 199 6.79 -0.40 13.42
CA GLU A 199 7.69 0.75 13.54
C GLU A 199 6.94 2.08 13.32
N VAL A 200 6.10 2.16 12.28
CA VAL A 200 5.30 3.38 12.00
C VAL A 200 4.31 3.65 13.13
N ASN A 201 3.61 2.62 13.62
CA ASN A 201 2.70 2.75 14.75
C ASN A 201 3.42 3.19 16.03
N GLY A 202 4.61 2.64 16.29
CA GLY A 202 5.46 3.04 17.41
C GLY A 202 5.81 4.52 17.36
N HIS A 203 6.24 5.00 16.19
CA HIS A 203 6.54 6.42 15.97
C HIS A 203 5.29 7.30 16.16
N LEU A 204 4.16 6.96 15.53
CA LEU A 204 2.91 7.74 15.63
C LEU A 204 2.38 7.85 17.07
N ARG A 205 2.57 6.82 17.89
CA ARG A 205 2.20 6.83 19.33
C ARG A 205 3.07 7.80 20.13
N GLN A 206 4.37 7.85 19.85
CA GLN A 206 5.31 8.74 20.53
C GLN A 206 5.01 10.21 20.20
N THR A 207 4.79 10.54 18.93
CA THR A 207 4.46 11.91 18.50
C THR A 207 3.15 12.41 19.11
N SER A 208 2.15 11.53 19.24
CA SER A 208 0.84 11.88 19.83
C SER A 208 0.89 12.15 21.33
N THR A 209 1.94 11.69 22.03
CA THR A 209 2.12 11.89 23.48
C THR A 209 2.84 13.21 23.78
N GLN A 210 3.60 13.76 22.83
CA GLN A 210 4.33 15.02 22.99
C GLN A 210 3.49 16.28 22.68
N THR A 211 2.28 16.13 22.13
CA THR A 211 1.38 17.23 21.76
C THR A 211 0.26 17.51 22.77
N ARG A 212 0.33 16.92 23.97
CA ARG A 212 -0.55 17.20 25.12
C ARG A 212 0.25 17.82 26.24
#